data_AF-A0A0M2PHW5-F1
#
_entry.id   AF-A0A0M2PHW5-F1
#
_cell.length_a   1.000
_cell.length_b   1.000
_cell.length_c   1.000
_cell.angle_alpha   90.00
_cell.angle_beta   90.00
_cell.angle_gamma   90.00
#
_symmetry.space_group_name_H-M   'P 1'
#
loop_
_entity.id
_entity.type
_entity.pdbx_description
1 polymer ?
#
loop_
_entity_poly.entity_id
_entity_poly.type
_entity_poly.pdbx_seq_one_letter_code
_entity_poly.pdbx_strand_id
1 'polypeptide(L)'
;MESDLKTITNVCFKIYEPYFKLVEETLKKIRIEVRDMKVELRKIQMKKADLFLENVVFWQYDYYIRGYHGFKRYWEPALKMIFTKLLGEYF
;
A
#
# COMPACT_ATOMS: atom_id res chain seq x y z
N MET A 1 -11.26 10.67 -5.27
CA MET A 1 -10.15 11.36 -5.97
C MET A 1 -9.88 12.73 -5.36
N GLU A 2 -10.92 13.51 -5.04
CA GLU A 2 -10.77 14.85 -4.45
C GLU A 2 -10.01 14.88 -3.11
N SER A 3 -10.14 13.86 -2.26
CA SER A 3 -9.42 13.81 -0.98
C SER A 3 -7.90 13.71 -1.14
N ASP A 4 -7.41 12.91 -2.08
CA ASP A 4 -5.97 12.71 -2.27
C ASP A 4 -5.34 13.92 -2.98
N LEU A 5 -6.09 14.57 -3.87
CA LEU A 5 -5.69 15.83 -4.49
C LEU A 5 -5.52 16.93 -3.44
N LYS A 6 -6.47 17.05 -2.50
CA LYS A 6 -6.38 18.00 -1.38
C LYS A 6 -5.14 17.80 -0.52
N THR A 7 -4.76 16.54 -0.27
CA THR A 7 -3.54 16.21 0.50
C THR A 7 -2.28 16.64 -0.24
N ILE A 8 -2.21 16.43 -1.56
CA ILE A 8 -1.05 16.81 -2.39
C ILE A 8 -0.95 18.33 -2.55
N THR A 9 -2.07 19.04 -2.72
CA THR A 9 -2.09 20.51 -2.81
C THR A 9 -1.77 21.21 -1.48
N ASN A 10 -1.99 20.54 -0.34
CA ASN A 10 -1.64 21.06 0.99
C ASN A 10 -0.17 20.82 1.38
N VAL A 11 0.64 20.20 0.51
CA VAL A 11 2.05 19.97 0.82
C VAL A 11 2.87 21.24 0.55
N CYS A 12 3.81 21.55 1.45
CA CYS A 12 4.56 22.81 1.49
C CYS A 12 5.58 23.01 0.34
N PHE A 13 5.54 22.20 -0.73
CA PHE A 13 6.44 22.32 -1.88
C PHE A 13 5.68 22.43 -3.20
N LYS A 14 6.12 23.33 -4.07
CA LYS A 14 5.57 23.54 -5.41
C LYS A 14 5.98 22.39 -6.33
N ILE A 15 5.09 21.43 -6.54
CA ILE A 15 5.26 20.39 -7.56
C ILE A 15 4.92 21.01 -8.92
N TYR A 16 5.83 20.90 -9.90
CA TYR A 16 5.58 21.31 -11.29
C TYR A 16 4.45 20.47 -11.93
N GLU A 17 3.54 21.10 -12.69
CA GLU A 17 2.38 20.47 -13.36
C GLU A 17 2.61 19.07 -13.99
N PRO A 18 3.72 18.78 -14.71
CA PRO A 18 3.95 17.45 -15.28
C PRO A 18 4.05 16.33 -14.23
N TYR A 19 4.63 16.60 -13.06
CA TYR A 19 4.75 15.62 -11.99
C TYR A 19 3.41 15.37 -11.28
N PHE A 20 2.52 16.36 -11.28
CA PHE A 20 1.18 16.20 -10.70
C PHE A 20 0.34 15.19 -11.50
N LYS A 21 0.41 15.26 -12.84
CA LYS A 21 -0.26 14.28 -13.72
C LYS A 21 0.30 12.86 -13.53
N LEU A 22 1.63 12.72 -13.43
CA LEU A 22 2.27 11.42 -13.18
C LEU A 22 1.80 10.80 -11.85
N VAL A 23 1.76 11.61 -10.78
CA VAL A 23 1.25 11.17 -9.47
C VAL A 23 -0.23 10.81 -9.54
N GLU A 24 -1.04 11.59 -10.24
CA GLU A 24 -2.48 11.31 -10.39
C GLU A 24 -2.74 9.99 -11.13
N GLU A 25 -2.04 9.75 -12.25
CA GLU A 25 -2.15 8.50 -13.01
C GLU A 25 -1.68 7.29 -12.19
N THR A 26 -0.60 7.45 -11.44
CA THR A 26 -0.05 6.39 -10.59
C THR A 26 -1.03 6.06 -9.45
N LEU A 27 -1.60 7.08 -8.79
CA LEU A 27 -2.63 6.91 -7.77
C LEU A 27 -3.91 6.27 -8.32
N LYS A 28 -4.29 6.56 -9.57
CA LYS A 28 -5.42 5.90 -10.24
C LYS A 28 -5.15 4.42 -10.44
N LYS A 29 -3.97 4.05 -10.96
CA LYS A 29 -3.56 2.65 -11.14
C LYS A 29 -3.57 1.88 -9.82
N ILE A 30 -2.94 2.43 -8.78
CA ILE A 30 -2.90 1.82 -7.44
C ILE A 30 -4.32 1.59 -6.89
N ARG A 31 -5.25 2.54 -7.07
CA ARG A 31 -6.64 2.35 -6.62
C ARG A 31 -7.36 1.21 -7.32
N ILE A 32 -7.15 1.06 -8.62
CA ILE A 32 -7.74 -0.03 -9.41
C ILE A 32 -7.18 -1.36 -8.92
N GLU A 33 -5.85 -1.47 -8.80
CA GLU A 33 -5.20 -2.69 -8.29
C GLU A 33 -5.67 -3.04 -6.87
N VAL A 34 -5.78 -2.05 -5.98
CA VAL A 34 -6.31 -2.26 -4.63
C VAL A 34 -7.77 -2.72 -4.64
N ARG A 35 -8.59 -2.17 -5.56
CA ARG A 35 -9.97 -2.60 -5.74
C ARG A 35 -10.04 -4.04 -6.20
N ASP A 36 -9.28 -4.40 -7.23
CA ASP A 36 -9.28 -5.74 -7.82
C ASP A 36 -8.77 -6.78 -6.83
N MET A 37 -7.68 -6.45 -6.11
CA MET A 37 -7.18 -7.26 -5.01
C MET A 37 -8.26 -7.49 -3.94
N LYS A 38 -9.00 -6.46 -3.53
CA LYS A 38 -10.10 -6.62 -2.56
C LYS A 38 -11.22 -7.52 -3.08
N VAL A 39 -11.52 -7.50 -4.38
CA VAL A 39 -12.50 -8.41 -4.99
C VAL A 39 -12.01 -9.85 -4.88
N GLU A 40 -10.75 -10.12 -5.23
CA GLU A 40 -10.16 -11.46 -5.11
C GLU A 40 -10.13 -11.95 -3.66
N LEU A 41 -9.74 -11.09 -2.71
CA LEU A 41 -9.74 -11.39 -1.29
C LEU A 41 -11.14 -11.76 -0.76
N ARG A 42 -12.19 -11.12 -1.28
CA ARG A 42 -13.59 -11.46 -0.94
C ARG A 42 -14.00 -12.81 -1.50
N LYS A 43 -13.59 -13.15 -2.74
CA LYS A 43 -13.89 -14.46 -3.35
C LYS A 43 -13.32 -15.61 -2.52
N ILE A 44 -12.11 -15.44 -1.98
CA ILE A 44 -11.49 -16.43 -1.10
C ILE A 44 -11.99 -16.37 0.35
N GLN A 45 -12.94 -15.48 0.66
CA GLN A 45 -13.47 -15.25 2.01
C GLN A 45 -12.37 -14.95 3.04
N MET A 46 -11.33 -14.24 2.62
CA MET A 46 -10.24 -13.85 3.51
C MET A 46 -10.69 -12.69 4.39
N LYS A 47 -10.77 -12.93 5.71
CA LYS A 47 -10.92 -11.86 6.71
C LYS A 47 -9.53 -11.38 7.09
N LYS A 48 -9.28 -10.08 6.89
CA LYS A 48 -8.08 -9.42 7.41
C LYS A 48 -8.20 -9.30 8.92
N ALA A 49 -7.20 -9.76 9.66
CA ALA A 49 -7.03 -9.36 11.05
C ALA A 49 -6.19 -8.08 11.12
N ASP A 50 -6.17 -7.45 12.29
CA ASP A 50 -5.42 -6.22 12.51
C ASP A 50 -3.92 -6.44 12.32
N LEU A 51 -3.26 -5.43 11.77
CA LEU A 51 -1.81 -5.39 11.67
C LEU A 51 -1.26 -5.08 13.05
N PHE A 52 -0.40 -5.95 13.58
CA PHE A 52 0.35 -5.64 14.80
C PHE A 52 1.84 -5.80 14.57
N LEU A 53 2.58 -4.91 15.22
CA LEU A 53 4.01 -5.00 15.33
C LEU A 53 4.32 -6.10 16.34
N GLU A 54 4.68 -7.28 15.85
CA GLU A 54 5.02 -8.40 16.74
C GLU A 54 6.34 -8.12 17.49
N ASN A 55 7.29 -7.43 16.83
CA ASN A 55 8.56 -6.96 17.37
C ASN A 55 9.07 -5.75 16.58
N VAL A 56 10.07 -5.01 17.10
CA VAL A 56 10.66 -3.81 16.46
C VAL A 56 11.11 -4.04 15.01
N VAL A 57 11.38 -5.30 14.62
CA VAL A 57 12.03 -5.66 13.35
C VAL A 57 11.08 -6.32 12.33
N PHE A 58 9.89 -6.78 12.76
CA PHE A 58 8.98 -7.55 11.90
C PHE A 58 7.53 -7.06 12.01
N TRP A 59 6.90 -6.94 10.84
CA TRP A 59 5.47 -6.70 10.70
C TRP A 59 4.75 -8.03 10.47
N GLN A 60 3.77 -8.36 11.32
CA GLN A 60 2.96 -9.57 11.14
C GLN A 60 1.56 -9.19 10.64
N TYR A 61 1.15 -9.84 9.55
CA TYR A 61 -0.20 -9.77 9.01
C TYR A 61 -0.91 -11.08 9.27
N ASP A 62 -1.83 -11.07 10.21
CA ASP A 62 -2.73 -12.19 10.47
C ASP A 62 -3.93 -12.13 9.52
N TYR A 63 -4.36 -13.30 9.07
CA TYR A 63 -5.50 -13.44 8.19
C TYR A 63 -6.22 -14.77 8.41
N TYR A 64 -7.53 -14.74 8.14
CA TYR A 64 -8.36 -15.92 8.23
C TYR A 64 -8.95 -16.26 6.87
N ILE A 65 -8.76 -17.49 6.40
CA ILE A 65 -9.38 -17.99 5.18
C ILE A 65 -10.22 -19.21 5.56
N ARG A 66 -11.54 -19.13 5.35
CA ARG A 66 -12.47 -20.27 5.58
C ARG A 66 -12.33 -20.91 6.98
N GLY A 67 -12.04 -20.12 8.01
CA GLY A 67 -11.86 -20.60 9.38
C GLY A 67 -10.43 -21.02 9.75
N TYR A 68 -9.50 -21.07 8.79
CA TYR A 68 -8.08 -21.31 9.05
C TYR A 68 -7.35 -20.00 9.33
N HIS A 69 -6.52 -20.00 10.37
CA HIS A 69 -5.64 -18.89 10.70
C HIS A 69 -4.30 -19.05 9.99
N GLY A 70 -3.88 -18.01 9.28
CA GLY A 70 -2.55 -17.89 8.69
C GLY A 70 -1.93 -16.56 9.07
N PHE A 71 -0.61 -16.52 9.12
CA PHE A 71 0.14 -15.29 9.37
C PHE A 71 1.24 -15.14 8.34
N LYS A 72 1.57 -13.89 8.00
CA LYS A 72 2.70 -13.57 7.15
C LYS A 72 3.54 -12.48 7.79
N ARG A 73 4.84 -12.75 7.94
CA ARG A 73 5.80 -11.81 8.52
C ARG A 73 6.59 -11.14 7.41
N TYR A 74 6.77 -9.83 7.56
CA TYR A 74 7.61 -9.02 6.69
C TYR A 74 8.74 -8.40 7.50
N TRP A 75 9.97 -8.57 7.02
CA TRP A 75 11.15 -7.99 7.63
C TRP A 75 11.26 -6.51 7.27
N GLU A 76 11.26 -5.65 8.28
CA GLU A 76 11.20 -4.19 8.09
C GLU A 76 12.38 -3.63 7.23
N PRO A 77 13.64 -4.07 7.41
CA PRO A 77 14.74 -3.67 6.54
C PRO A 77 14.56 -4.07 5.07
N ALA A 78 14.02 -5.27 4.79
CA ALA A 78 13.74 -5.68 3.42
C ALA A 78 12.64 -4.82 2.79
N LEU A 79 11.60 -4.46 3.55
CA LEU A 79 10.57 -3.53 3.08
C LEU A 79 11.20 -2.18 2.73
N LYS A 80 12.03 -1.60 3.61
CA LYS A 80 12.74 -0.33 3.34
C LYS A 80 13.60 -0.43 2.08
N MET A 81 14.35 -1.51 1.90
CA MET A 81 15.17 -1.72 0.70
C MET A 81 14.34 -1.76 -0.58
N ILE A 82 13.20 -2.47 -0.56
CA ILE A 82 12.28 -2.53 -1.71
C ILE A 82 11.68 -1.14 -1.99
N PHE A 83 11.28 -0.40 -0.95
CA PHE A 83 10.78 0.96 -1.09
C PHE A 83 11.82 1.88 -1.73
N THR A 84 13.07 1.86 -1.24
CA THR A 84 14.16 2.67 -1.80
C THR A 84 14.41 2.31 -3.27
N LYS A 85 14.38 1.03 -3.61
CA LYS A 85 14.53 0.58 -5.00
C LYS A 85 13.40 1.10 -5.89
N LEU A 86 12.15 0.97 -5.45
CA LEU A 86 11.00 1.47 -6.20
C LEU A 86 11.07 2.99 -6.37
N LEU A 87 11.44 3.73 -5.32
CA LEU A 87 11.64 5.18 -5.41
C LEU A 87 12.67 5.56 -6.48
N GLY A 88 13.79 4.84 -6.58
CA GLY A 88 14.79 5.08 -7.63
C GLY A 88 14.39 4.62 -9.04
N GLU A 89 13.34 3.82 -9.20
CA GLU A 89 12.80 3.48 -10.53
C GLU A 89 11.82 4.56 -11.04
N TYR A 90 11.21 5.33 -10.14
CA TYR A 90 10.24 6.38 -10.49
C TYR A 90 10.81 7.80 -10.45
N PHE A 91 11.95 8.03 -9.79
CA PHE A 91 12.64 9.32 -9.62
C PHE A 91 14.13 9.20 -9.93
#